data_AF-A0A385D5M2-F1
#
_entry.id   AF-A0A385D5M2-F1
#
_cell.length_a   1.000
_cell.length_b   1.000
_cell.length_c   1.000
_cell.angle_alpha   90.00
_cell.angle_beta   90.00
_cell.angle_gamma   90.00
#
_symmetry.space_group_name_H-M   'P 1'
#
loop_
_entity.id
_entity.type
_entity.pdbx_description
1 polymer ?
#
loop_
_entity_poly.entity_id
_entity_poly.type
_entity_poly.pdbx_seq_one_letter_code
_entity_poly.pdbx_strand_id
1 'polypeptide(L)'
;MGGRRSAGLLLYRRVPDGVEVLLGHMGGPYWARQDTGAWTVPKGEYAEDEDAWHAARREFREELGLAPPDGPARELGEVRQSGGKTVTAWAVEAELDPETVVPGTFTMEWPRGSGRTREFPELDRVAWWPPGRARALLVVAQRAFVERLVAGLAEEEGVAGV
;
A
#
# COMPACT_ATOMS: atom_id res chain seq x y z
N MET A 1 19.63 -13.26 11.33
CA MET A 1 18.54 -12.29 11.57
C MET A 1 17.47 -12.55 10.51
N GLY A 2 16.33 -13.12 10.91
CA GLY A 2 15.19 -13.32 10.00
C GLY A 2 14.74 -11.98 9.44
N GLY A 3 14.47 -11.90 8.13
CA GLY A 3 14.00 -10.66 7.52
C GLY A 3 12.62 -10.28 8.04
N ARG A 4 12.38 -8.99 8.28
CA ARG A 4 11.04 -8.49 8.66
C ARG A 4 10.03 -8.84 7.57
N ARG A 5 8.84 -9.28 7.96
CA ARG A 5 7.73 -9.61 7.06
C ARG A 5 6.63 -8.57 7.22
N SER A 6 6.05 -8.14 6.11
CA SER A 6 4.88 -7.27 6.10
C SER A 6 3.80 -7.82 5.18
N ALA A 7 2.56 -7.52 5.51
CA ALA A 7 1.41 -7.90 4.71
C ALA A 7 0.62 -6.64 4.35
N GLY A 8 0.15 -6.53 3.11
CA GLY A 8 -0.52 -5.34 2.61
C GLY A 8 -1.74 -5.60 1.74
N LEU A 9 -2.60 -4.60 1.66
CA LEU A 9 -3.85 -4.64 0.90
C LEU A 9 -3.87 -3.51 -0.13
N LEU A 10 -3.87 -3.88 -1.41
CA LEU A 10 -3.97 -2.96 -2.53
C LEU A 10 -5.42 -2.87 -2.99
N LEU A 11 -6.08 -1.74 -2.75
CA LEU A 11 -7.38 -1.53 -3.36
C LEU A 11 -7.23 -1.14 -4.82
N TYR A 12 -8.14 -1.65 -5.64
CA TYR A 12 -8.32 -1.20 -7.00
C TYR A 12 -9.80 -0.92 -7.26
N ARG A 13 -10.06 -0.07 -8.25
CA ARG A 13 -11.40 0.17 -8.77
C ARG A 13 -11.39 0.22 -10.29
N ARG A 14 -12.52 -0.12 -10.88
CA ARG A 14 -12.76 0.03 -12.33
C ARG A 14 -13.32 1.43 -12.60
N VAL A 15 -12.75 2.09 -13.58
CA VAL A 15 -13.17 3.41 -14.07
C VAL A 15 -13.41 3.32 -15.59
N PRO A 16 -14.11 4.28 -16.22
CA PRO A 16 -14.37 4.21 -17.66
C PRO A 16 -13.11 4.01 -18.52
N ASP A 17 -11.99 4.59 -18.11
CA ASP A 17 -10.71 4.52 -18.82
C ASP A 17 -9.77 3.39 -18.34
N GLY A 18 -10.29 2.40 -17.59
CA GLY A 18 -9.55 1.22 -17.15
C GLY A 18 -9.64 0.98 -15.65
N VAL A 19 -8.49 0.95 -14.97
CA VAL A 19 -8.42 0.70 -13.52
C VAL A 19 -7.58 1.75 -12.82
N GLU A 20 -7.87 1.99 -11.55
CA GLU A 20 -7.05 2.79 -10.65
C GLU A 20 -6.70 1.97 -9.40
N VAL A 21 -5.59 2.30 -8.77
CA VAL A 21 -5.13 1.68 -7.53
C VAL A 21 -4.96 2.73 -6.43
N LEU A 22 -5.32 2.37 -5.20
CA LEU A 22 -5.20 3.25 -4.05
C LEU A 22 -3.81 3.11 -3.43
N LEU A 23 -3.10 4.23 -3.30
CA LEU A 23 -1.77 4.28 -2.68
C LEU A 23 -1.73 5.34 -1.57
N GLY A 24 -0.90 5.11 -0.56
CA GLY A 24 -0.55 6.10 0.46
C GLY A 24 0.81 6.72 0.20
N HIS A 25 0.92 8.04 0.27
CA HIS A 25 2.18 8.78 0.30
C HIS A 25 2.72 8.76 1.73
N MET A 26 3.97 8.34 1.90
CA MET A 26 4.61 8.25 3.22
C MET A 26 4.72 9.63 3.85
N GLY A 27 4.19 9.77 5.06
CA GLY A 27 4.23 11.02 5.79
C GLY A 27 5.58 11.30 6.44
N GLY A 28 5.66 12.49 7.04
CA GLY A 28 6.85 12.97 7.71
C GLY A 28 7.79 13.81 6.84
N PRO A 29 8.73 14.51 7.49
CA PRO A 29 9.44 15.63 6.87
C PRO A 29 10.44 15.21 5.77
N TYR A 30 10.87 13.95 5.74
CA TYR A 30 11.78 13.44 4.69
C TYR A 30 11.07 13.27 3.35
N TRP A 31 9.77 12.92 3.38
CA TRP A 31 9.00 12.57 2.19
C TRP A 31 8.11 13.71 1.71
N ALA A 32 7.90 14.74 2.53
CA ALA A 32 7.01 15.88 2.25
C ALA A 32 7.25 16.60 0.90
N ARG A 33 8.42 16.44 0.27
CA ARG A 33 8.76 17.04 -1.04
C ARG A 33 9.08 16.01 -2.13
N GLN A 34 8.88 14.73 -1.86
CA GLN A 34 9.23 13.64 -2.77
C GLN A 34 7.96 12.91 -3.18
N ASP A 35 7.71 12.77 -4.47
CA ASP A 35 6.62 11.90 -4.96
C ASP A 35 7.19 10.58 -5.49
N THR A 36 8.24 10.62 -6.31
CA THR A 36 8.83 9.40 -6.87
C THR A 36 9.46 8.51 -5.80
N GLY A 37 8.97 7.28 -5.70
CA GLY A 37 9.43 6.30 -4.70
C GLY A 37 8.95 6.59 -3.27
N ALA A 38 8.04 7.55 -3.09
CA ALA A 38 7.50 7.95 -1.79
C ALA A 38 6.12 7.37 -1.49
N TRP A 39 5.50 6.67 -2.45
CA TRP A 39 4.19 6.05 -2.27
C TRP A 39 4.32 4.55 -1.99
N THR A 40 3.35 4.00 -1.26
CA THR A 40 3.31 2.59 -0.87
C THR A 40 1.89 2.03 -0.86
N VAL A 41 1.80 0.70 -1.01
CA VAL A 41 0.61 -0.07 -0.64
C VAL A 41 0.46 -0.06 0.90
N PRO A 42 -0.75 0.19 1.44
CA PRO A 42 -1.01 0.05 2.87
C PRO A 42 -0.64 -1.35 3.37
N LYS A 43 0.22 -1.43 4.38
CA LYS A 43 0.83 -2.66 4.90
C LYS A 43 1.49 -2.40 6.27
N GLY A 44 1.58 -3.44 7.08
CA GLY A 44 2.43 -3.39 8.28
C GLY A 44 3.09 -4.72 8.57
N GLU A 45 3.90 -4.73 9.63
CA GLU A 45 4.70 -5.90 10.02
C GLU A 45 3.85 -6.93 10.75
N TYR A 46 4.17 -8.21 10.59
CA TYR A 46 3.47 -9.31 11.24
C TYR A 46 4.43 -10.39 11.74
N ALA A 47 4.02 -11.11 12.77
CA ALA A 47 4.80 -12.18 13.38
C ALA A 47 4.74 -13.49 12.55
N GLU A 48 5.65 -14.42 12.78
CA GLU A 48 5.72 -15.67 12.01
C GLU A 48 4.50 -16.59 12.20
N ASP A 49 3.81 -16.45 13.34
CA ASP A 49 2.61 -17.18 13.72
C ASP A 49 1.30 -16.46 13.33
N GLU A 50 1.37 -15.24 12.79
CA GLU A 50 0.22 -14.49 12.29
C GLU A 50 -0.03 -14.82 10.81
N ASP A 51 -1.29 -15.09 10.47
CA ASP A 51 -1.70 -15.24 9.08
C ASP A 51 -1.53 -13.91 8.33
N ALA A 52 -0.84 -13.95 7.20
CA ALA A 52 -0.48 -12.76 6.47
C ALA A 52 -1.70 -12.04 5.86
N TRP A 53 -2.77 -12.76 5.51
CA TRP A 53 -4.00 -12.11 5.03
C TRP A 53 -4.72 -11.37 6.16
N HIS A 54 -4.84 -11.98 7.34
CA HIS A 54 -5.36 -11.31 8.52
C HIS A 54 -4.54 -10.08 8.90
N ALA A 55 -3.21 -10.17 8.83
CA ALA A 55 -2.32 -9.03 9.04
C ALA A 55 -2.59 -7.91 8.02
N ALA A 56 -2.69 -8.19 6.72
CA ALA A 56 -2.99 -7.18 5.70
C ALA A 56 -4.31 -6.43 5.99
N ARG A 57 -5.35 -7.15 6.43
CA ARG A 57 -6.64 -6.54 6.80
C ARG A 57 -6.57 -5.72 8.09
N ARG A 58 -5.83 -6.19 9.09
CA ARG A 58 -5.59 -5.46 10.34
C ARG A 58 -4.86 -4.15 10.06
N GLU A 59 -3.77 -4.23 9.32
CA GLU A 59 -2.90 -3.10 8.98
C GLU A 59 -3.62 -2.07 8.10
N PHE A 60 -4.48 -2.50 7.16
CA PHE A 60 -5.33 -1.56 6.42
C PHE A 60 -6.17 -0.69 7.36
N ARG A 61 -6.72 -1.27 8.44
CA ARG A 61 -7.49 -0.52 9.43
C ARG A 61 -6.61 0.42 10.25
N GLU A 62 -5.42 -0.02 10.63
CA GLU A 62 -4.50 0.77 11.44
C GLU A 62 -3.92 1.96 10.63
N GLU A 63 -3.48 1.72 9.39
CA GLU A 63 -2.86 2.74 8.55
C GLU A 63 -3.85 3.70 7.91
N LEU A 64 -5.09 3.27 7.63
CA LEU A 64 -6.08 4.13 6.96
C LEU A 64 -7.24 4.58 7.87
N GLY A 65 -7.37 3.99 9.06
CA GLY A 65 -8.49 4.27 9.98
C GLY A 65 -9.85 3.73 9.50
N LEU A 66 -9.86 2.85 8.49
CA LEU A 66 -11.06 2.38 7.81
C LEU A 66 -11.19 0.85 7.87
N ALA A 67 -12.42 0.33 7.84
CA ALA A 67 -12.60 -1.10 7.73
C ALA A 67 -12.04 -1.61 6.38
N PRO A 68 -11.28 -2.72 6.36
CA PRO A 68 -10.85 -3.31 5.10
C PRO A 68 -12.08 -3.76 4.32
N PRO A 69 -12.17 -3.45 3.01
CA PRO A 69 -13.34 -3.83 2.23
C PRO A 69 -13.50 -5.35 2.18
N ASP A 70 -14.75 -5.77 2.03
CA ASP A 70 -15.08 -7.15 1.72
C ASP A 70 -15.00 -7.37 0.21
N GLY A 71 -14.68 -8.59 -0.20
CA GLY A 71 -14.56 -8.94 -1.62
C GLY A 71 -13.60 -10.10 -1.85
N PRO A 72 -13.57 -10.64 -3.08
CA PRO A 72 -12.59 -11.65 -3.44
C PRO A 72 -11.19 -11.05 -3.37
N ALA A 73 -10.34 -11.65 -2.52
CA ALA A 73 -8.94 -11.27 -2.41
C ALA A 73 -8.13 -11.98 -3.49
N ARG A 74 -7.53 -11.21 -4.40
CA ARG A 74 -6.57 -11.74 -5.36
C ARG A 74 -5.18 -11.70 -4.77
N GLU A 75 -4.48 -12.82 -4.75
CA GLU A 75 -3.07 -12.87 -4.37
C GLU A 75 -2.20 -12.13 -5.39
N LEU A 76 -1.41 -11.17 -4.91
CA LEU A 76 -0.37 -10.52 -5.71
C LEU A 76 1.01 -11.10 -5.41
N GLY A 77 1.12 -12.10 -4.55
CA GLY A 77 2.36 -12.77 -4.14
C GLY A 77 3.27 -11.89 -3.28
N GLU A 78 4.58 -12.18 -3.30
CA GLU A 78 5.57 -11.51 -2.46
C GLU A 78 6.56 -10.64 -3.26
N VAL A 79 7.15 -9.63 -2.60
CA VAL A 79 8.30 -8.83 -3.08
C VAL A 79 9.31 -8.59 -1.96
N ARG A 80 10.59 -8.46 -2.34
CA ARG A 80 11.69 -8.12 -1.42
C ARG A 80 12.08 -6.64 -1.55
N GLN A 81 12.03 -5.88 -0.47
CA GLN A 81 12.48 -4.50 -0.42
C GLN A 81 13.99 -4.39 -0.09
N SER A 82 14.61 -3.27 -0.46
CA SER A 82 16.05 -3.01 -0.29
C SER A 82 16.54 -3.09 1.17
N GLY A 83 15.68 -2.74 2.14
CA GLY A 83 15.99 -2.86 3.58
C GLY A 83 15.91 -4.30 4.11
N GLY A 84 15.74 -5.29 3.24
CA GLY A 84 15.60 -6.67 3.65
C GLY A 84 14.27 -6.96 4.36
N LYS A 85 13.20 -6.28 3.94
CA LYS A 85 11.80 -6.58 4.30
C LYS A 85 11.11 -7.35 3.17
N THR A 86 10.40 -8.42 3.49
CA THR A 86 9.55 -9.14 2.53
C THR A 86 8.12 -8.65 2.70
N VAL A 87 7.45 -8.29 1.62
CA VAL A 87 6.06 -7.83 1.63
C VAL A 87 5.23 -8.82 0.83
N THR A 88 4.15 -9.31 1.43
CA THR A 88 3.11 -10.11 0.77
C THR A 88 1.89 -9.21 0.57
N ALA A 89 1.23 -9.27 -0.58
CA ALA A 89 0.07 -8.40 -0.83
C ALA A 89 -1.07 -9.10 -1.54
N TRP A 90 -2.27 -8.59 -1.29
CA TRP A 90 -3.50 -8.96 -1.98
C TRP A 90 -4.13 -7.72 -2.62
N ALA A 91 -4.91 -7.93 -3.68
CA ALA A 91 -5.78 -6.93 -4.26
C ALA A 91 -7.25 -7.22 -3.95
N VAL A 92 -8.02 -6.17 -3.66
CA VAL A 92 -9.48 -6.23 -3.50
C VAL A 92 -10.10 -5.09 -4.30
N GLU A 93 -11.15 -5.40 -5.07
CA GLU A 93 -11.92 -4.39 -5.79
C GLU A 93 -12.83 -3.66 -4.81
N ALA A 94 -12.69 -2.34 -4.69
CA ALA A 94 -13.50 -1.54 -3.79
C ALA A 94 -13.47 -0.06 -4.15
N GLU A 95 -14.54 0.66 -3.79
CA GLU A 95 -14.53 2.11 -3.73
C GLU A 95 -14.12 2.57 -2.33
N LEU A 96 -13.35 3.66 -2.28
CA LEU A 96 -12.93 4.31 -1.06
C LEU A 96 -12.78 5.80 -1.34
N ASP A 97 -13.36 6.63 -0.48
CA ASP A 97 -13.14 8.07 -0.51
C ASP A 97 -11.85 8.41 0.27
N PRO A 98 -10.76 8.86 -0.40
CA PRO A 98 -9.51 9.14 0.27
C PRO A 98 -9.60 10.25 1.33
N GLU A 99 -10.62 11.11 1.27
CA GLU A 99 -10.83 12.17 2.28
C GLU A 99 -11.32 11.60 3.63
N THR A 100 -11.81 10.36 3.65
CA THR A 100 -12.25 9.67 4.88
C THR A 100 -11.12 8.97 5.62
N VAL A 101 -9.92 8.93 5.04
CA VAL A 101 -8.75 8.27 5.63
C VAL A 101 -8.26 9.05 6.85
N VAL A 102 -8.05 8.35 7.96
CA VAL A 102 -7.46 8.88 9.18
C VAL A 102 -6.20 8.07 9.50
N PRO A 103 -5.02 8.51 9.03
CA PRO A 103 -3.79 7.76 9.22
C PRO A 103 -3.36 7.71 10.69
N GLY A 104 -2.74 6.61 11.08
CA GLY A 104 -1.94 6.55 12.29
C GLY A 104 -0.80 7.57 12.30
N THR A 105 -0.19 7.76 13.45
CA THR A 105 0.93 8.68 13.63
C THR A 105 2.18 7.97 14.14
N PHE A 106 3.34 8.52 13.79
CA PHE A 106 4.60 8.12 14.37
C PHE A 106 5.33 9.33 14.96
N THR A 107 6.17 9.08 15.96
CA THR A 107 7.00 10.11 16.61
C THR A 107 8.44 10.03 16.13
N MET A 108 9.04 11.18 15.81
CA MET A 108 10.49 11.27 15.56
C MET A 108 11.08 12.55 16.11
N GLU A 109 12.40 12.56 16.32
CA GLU A 109 13.12 13.80 16.62
C GLU A 109 13.14 14.73 15.40
N TRP A 110 12.66 15.96 15.55
CA TRP A 110 12.64 16.93 14.47
C TRP A 110 12.71 18.39 14.94
N PRO A 111 13.63 19.22 14.39
CA PRO A 111 14.68 18.88 13.42
C PRO A 111 15.72 17.89 13.96
N ARG A 112 16.44 17.18 13.08
CA ARG A 112 17.50 16.23 13.51
C ARG A 112 18.54 16.95 14.37
N GLY A 113 18.96 16.33 15.47
CA GLY A 113 19.94 16.86 16.42
C GLY A 113 19.37 17.89 17.41
N SER A 114 18.06 18.11 17.45
CA SER A 114 17.42 19.09 18.33
C SER A 114 17.02 18.54 19.70
N GLY A 115 16.98 17.22 19.87
CA GLY A 115 16.42 16.56 21.06
C GLY A 115 14.91 16.75 21.25
N ARG A 116 14.22 17.41 20.31
CA ARG A 116 12.77 17.65 20.36
C ARG A 116 12.04 16.58 19.55
N THR A 117 11.10 15.88 20.19
CA THR A 117 10.21 14.95 19.50
C THR A 117 9.00 15.67 18.92
N ARG A 118 8.56 15.20 17.75
CA ARG A 118 7.34 15.64 17.07
C ARG A 118 6.62 14.44 16.48
N GLU A 119 5.31 14.57 16.40
CA GLU A 119 4.43 13.59 15.79
C GLU A 119 4.15 13.97 14.33
N PHE A 120 4.08 12.96 13.47
CA PHE A 120 3.75 13.07 12.05
C PHE A 120 2.80 11.94 11.66
N PRO A 121 1.93 12.13 10.67
CA PRO A 121 1.12 11.03 10.16
C PRO A 121 2.02 10.02 9.42
N GLU A 122 1.67 8.74 9.50
CA GLU A 122 2.35 7.67 8.75
C GLU A 122 2.14 7.82 7.25
N LEU A 123 0.95 8.28 6.85
CA LEU A 123 0.61 8.66 5.49
C LEU A 123 0.15 10.12 5.49
N ASP A 124 0.74 10.98 4.65
CA ASP A 124 0.27 12.38 4.56
C ASP A 124 -0.82 12.60 3.50
N ARG A 125 -0.90 11.69 2.53
CA ARG A 125 -1.88 11.69 1.44
C ARG A 125 -2.24 10.27 1.07
N VAL A 126 -3.49 10.05 0.69
CA VAL A 126 -3.96 8.83 0.05
C VAL A 126 -4.67 9.21 -1.23
N ALA A 127 -4.42 8.49 -2.32
CA ALA A 127 -4.99 8.83 -3.62
C ALA A 127 -5.09 7.62 -4.54
N TRP A 128 -6.10 7.70 -5.42
CA TRP A 128 -6.27 6.80 -6.56
C TRP A 128 -5.32 7.21 -7.68
N TRP A 129 -4.64 6.22 -8.28
CA TRP A 129 -3.74 6.44 -9.39
C TRP A 129 -3.93 5.41 -10.51
N PRO A 130 -3.88 5.81 -11.78
CA PRO A 130 -3.80 4.85 -12.87
C PRO A 130 -2.48 4.05 -12.77
N PRO A 131 -2.45 2.75 -13.13
CA PRO A 131 -1.30 1.86 -12.98
C PRO A 131 0.01 2.41 -13.51
N GLY A 132 -0.03 3.10 -14.67
CA GLY A 132 1.15 3.72 -15.26
C GLY A 132 1.82 4.75 -14.35
N ARG A 133 1.01 5.60 -13.71
CA ARG A 133 1.49 6.61 -12.76
C ARG A 133 1.84 5.99 -11.40
N ALA A 134 1.03 5.06 -10.92
CA ALA A 134 1.28 4.32 -9.69
C ALA A 134 2.68 3.68 -9.67
N ARG A 135 3.13 3.07 -10.77
CA ARG A 135 4.48 2.50 -10.89
C ARG A 135 5.59 3.53 -10.70
N ALA A 136 5.43 4.75 -11.22
CA ALA A 136 6.44 5.80 -11.06
C ALA A 136 6.52 6.29 -9.60
N LEU A 137 5.37 6.40 -8.93
CA LEU A 137 5.25 6.89 -7.55
C LEU A 137 5.70 5.87 -6.49
N LEU A 138 5.47 4.58 -6.75
CA LEU A 138 5.71 3.51 -5.80
C LEU A 138 7.19 3.30 -5.46
N VAL A 139 7.42 2.92 -4.20
CA VAL A 139 8.63 2.21 -3.78
C VAL A 139 8.93 1.08 -4.79
N VAL A 140 10.15 1.04 -5.30
CA VAL A 140 10.54 0.24 -6.48
C VAL A 140 10.06 -1.22 -6.41
N ALA A 141 10.27 -1.89 -5.28
CA ALA A 141 9.88 -3.29 -5.11
C ALA A 141 8.37 -3.54 -5.23
N GLN A 142 7.53 -2.58 -4.82
CA GLN A 142 6.07 -2.72 -4.81
C GLN A 142 5.43 -2.52 -6.18
N ARG A 143 6.18 -2.03 -7.18
CA ARG A 143 5.69 -1.89 -8.56
C ARG A 143 5.18 -3.22 -9.14
N ALA A 144 5.83 -4.32 -8.76
CA ALA A 144 5.47 -5.67 -9.18
C ALA A 144 4.05 -6.07 -8.75
N PHE A 145 3.49 -5.47 -7.69
CA PHE A 145 2.11 -5.73 -7.29
C PHE A 145 1.11 -5.12 -8.28
N VAL A 146 1.35 -3.88 -8.71
CA VAL A 146 0.52 -3.22 -9.73
C VAL A 146 0.62 -3.94 -11.07
N GLU A 147 1.82 -4.40 -11.45
CA GLU A 147 2.03 -5.17 -12.67
C GLU A 147 1.27 -6.50 -12.66
N ARG A 148 1.36 -7.26 -11.56
CA ARG A 148 0.63 -8.53 -11.38
C ARG A 148 -0.89 -8.32 -11.35
N LEU A 149 -1.37 -7.26 -10.72
CA LEU A 149 -2.79 -6.91 -10.73
C LEU A 149 -3.29 -6.67 -12.17
N VAL A 150 -2.62 -5.79 -12.93
CA VAL A 150 -3.03 -5.47 -14.30
C VAL A 150 -2.99 -6.70 -15.20
N ALA A 151 -1.93 -7.51 -15.12
CA ALA A 151 -1.81 -8.73 -15.90
C ALA A 151 -2.98 -9.68 -15.64
N GLY A 152 -3.26 -10.00 -14.37
CA GLY A 152 -4.35 -10.92 -14.06
C GLY A 152 -5.74 -10.37 -14.39
N LEU A 153 -5.94 -9.05 -14.41
CA LEU A 153 -7.24 -8.47 -14.79
C LEU A 153 -7.46 -8.61 -16.30
N ALA A 154 -6.41 -8.40 -17.10
CA ALA A 154 -6.46 -8.62 -18.54
C ALA A 154 -6.72 -10.10 -18.90
N GLU A 155 -6.15 -11.04 -18.13
CA GLU A 155 -6.40 -12.48 -18.31
C GLU A 155 -7.86 -12.83 -18.04
N GLU A 156 -8.48 -12.29 -16.98
CA GLU A 156 -9.90 -12.51 -16.68
C GLU A 156 -10.82 -11.96 -17.76
N GLU A 157 -10.53 -10.77 -18.31
CA GLU A 157 -11.34 -10.20 -19.40
C GLU A 157 -11.18 -10.98 -20.71
N GLY A 158 -9.99 -11.52 -20.98
CA GLY A 158 -9.76 -12.42 -22.12
C GLY A 158 -10.47 -13.77 -22.00
N VAL A 159 -10.65 -14.28 -20.77
CA VAL A 159 -11.39 -15.52 -20.49
C VAL A 159 -12.91 -15.31 -20.46
N ALA A 160 -13.39 -14.13 -20.07
CA ALA A 160 -14.82 -13.80 -20.10
C ALA A 160 -15.32 -13.48 -21.53
N GLY A 161 -14.42 -13.21 -22.47
CA GLY A 161 -14.72 -12.89 -23.86
C GLY A 161 -14.69 -14.08 -24.84
N VAL A 162 -14.57 -15.33 -24.36
CA VAL A 162 -14.59 -16.57 -25.17
C VAL A 162 -15.87 -17.38 -25.02
#